data_AF-A0A1F2VR29-F1
#
_entry.id   AF-A0A1F2VR29-F1
#
_cell.length_a   1.000
_cell.length_b   1.000
_cell.length_c   1.000
_cell.angle_alpha   90.00
_cell.angle_beta   90.00
_cell.angle_gamma   90.00
#
_symmetry.space_group_name_H-M   'P 1'
#
loop_
_entity.id
_entity.type
_entity.pdbx_description
1 polymer ?
#
loop_
_entity_poly.entity_id
_entity_poly.type
_entity_poly.pdbx_seq_one_letter_code
_entity_poly.pdbx_strand_id
1 'polypeptide(L)'
;MPIKDFEGRGRIPRLGKIRLGEKVKGSKSEYPKATDYFVCPIEVRAVYGDKPKTLQIAFHSDNLEEVFPQYYKRYGKSTGLVCKGDGVVANCINPDTGEFEEIECLGRDCDYYKKDKCKAIGNLYFMIRGVKRFGVYQLDTSSYNSILNINGGIEYAKKLTNGRLATLPFILEVRPQEVNPEGKKKTVYVLHLEADIPKMMKALDSKPQDILSLDSPDKPEVVDIEEDLHENSLIESMPVTIDELKDMWTK
;
A
#
# COMPACT_ATOMS: atom_id res chain seq x y z
N MET A 1 -17.71 32.37 -5.78
CA MET A 1 -18.16 31.10 -5.16
C MET A 1 -17.64 29.97 -6.02
N PRO A 2 -16.99 28.94 -5.44
CA PRO A 2 -16.63 27.75 -6.20
C PRO A 2 -17.89 27.09 -6.78
N ILE A 3 -17.72 26.34 -7.88
CA ILE A 3 -18.80 25.54 -8.43
C ILE A 3 -19.19 24.51 -7.36
N LYS A 4 -20.47 24.44 -7.01
CA LYS A 4 -20.99 23.56 -5.95
C LYS A 4 -20.58 22.09 -6.12
N ASP A 5 -20.39 21.66 -7.38
CA ASP A 5 -19.91 20.32 -7.74
C ASP A 5 -18.41 20.09 -7.51
N PHE A 6 -17.63 21.12 -7.20
CA PHE A 6 -16.19 21.01 -6.95
C PHE A 6 -15.79 21.31 -5.50
N GLU A 7 -16.71 21.78 -4.68
CA GLU A 7 -16.47 22.04 -3.27
C GLU A 7 -16.13 20.74 -2.53
N GLY A 8 -14.98 20.71 -1.83
CA GLY A 8 -14.49 19.51 -1.15
C GLY A 8 -14.02 18.37 -2.05
N ARG A 9 -14.04 18.51 -3.39
CA ARG A 9 -13.64 17.45 -4.35
C ARG A 9 -12.21 17.60 -4.87
N GLY A 10 -11.28 17.98 -3.99
CA GLY A 10 -9.86 18.03 -4.31
C GLY A 10 -9.33 16.63 -4.64
N ARG A 11 -8.61 16.48 -5.75
CA ARG A 11 -7.92 15.23 -6.07
C ARG A 11 -6.49 15.30 -5.57
N ILE A 12 -6.14 14.42 -4.64
CA ILE A 12 -4.75 14.26 -4.22
C ILE A 12 -4.01 13.48 -5.31
N PRO A 13 -2.88 13.99 -5.83
CA PRO A 13 -2.16 13.30 -6.90
C PRO A 13 -1.57 11.98 -6.39
N ARG A 14 -1.75 10.91 -7.17
CA ARG A 14 -1.07 9.63 -6.93
C ARG A 14 0.33 9.68 -7.53
N LEU A 15 1.35 9.72 -6.68
CA LEU A 15 2.76 9.83 -7.07
C LEU A 15 3.31 8.53 -7.67
N GLY A 16 2.86 7.39 -7.14
CA GLY A 16 3.36 6.10 -7.56
C GLY A 16 2.66 4.93 -6.91
N LYS A 17 3.13 3.72 -7.22
CA LYS A 17 2.63 2.47 -6.65
C LYS A 17 3.77 1.71 -5.97
N ILE A 18 3.59 1.37 -4.71
CA ILE A 18 4.47 0.46 -3.96
C ILE A 18 4.00 -0.97 -4.23
N ARG A 19 4.93 -1.89 -4.49
CA ARG A 19 4.60 -3.29 -4.79
C ARG A 19 5.24 -4.23 -3.77
N LEU A 20 4.67 -5.42 -3.62
CA LEU A 20 5.14 -6.51 -2.76
C LEU A 20 5.75 -7.66 -3.56
N GLY A 21 6.13 -7.38 -4.79
CA GLY A 21 6.67 -8.39 -5.68
C GLY A 21 7.20 -7.80 -6.97
N GLU A 22 8.14 -8.52 -7.54
CA GLU A 22 8.81 -8.19 -8.80
C GLU A 22 8.28 -9.07 -9.92
N LYS A 23 8.31 -8.55 -11.14
CA LYS A 23 8.05 -9.36 -12.32
C LYS A 23 9.32 -10.11 -12.67
N VAL A 24 9.28 -11.43 -12.60
CA VAL A 24 10.40 -12.29 -12.99
C VAL A 24 10.10 -12.88 -14.36
N LYS A 25 11.10 -12.85 -15.26
CA LYS A 25 11.00 -13.50 -16.57
C LYS A 25 11.13 -15.01 -16.39
N GLY A 26 10.05 -15.75 -16.67
CA GLY A 26 10.11 -17.19 -16.84
C GLY A 26 10.49 -17.57 -18.28
N SER A 27 10.66 -18.87 -18.51
CA SER A 27 11.03 -19.42 -19.83
C SER A 27 9.96 -19.22 -20.92
N LYS A 28 8.69 -18.97 -20.57
CA LYS A 28 7.59 -18.72 -21.51
C LYS A 28 6.77 -17.45 -21.23
N SER A 29 6.81 -16.92 -20.01
CA SER A 29 6.06 -15.72 -19.62
C SER A 29 6.65 -15.06 -18.37
N GLU A 30 6.40 -13.77 -18.21
CA GLU A 30 6.66 -13.06 -16.94
C GLU A 30 5.63 -13.47 -15.88
N TYR A 31 6.08 -13.70 -14.65
CA TYR A 31 5.20 -13.98 -13.51
C TYR A 31 5.61 -13.14 -12.28
N PRO A 32 4.65 -12.79 -11.41
CA PRO A 32 4.97 -12.07 -10.18
C PRO A 32 5.61 -13.01 -9.16
N LYS A 33 6.77 -12.61 -8.61
CA LYS A 33 7.42 -13.25 -7.47
C LYS A 33 7.26 -12.33 -6.26
N ALA A 34 6.72 -12.85 -5.16
CA ALA A 34 6.62 -12.09 -3.91
C ALA A 34 8.02 -11.81 -3.34
N THR A 35 8.21 -10.61 -2.80
CA THR A 35 9.43 -10.17 -2.11
C THR A 35 9.18 -10.04 -0.62
N ASP A 36 10.24 -10.05 0.18
CA ASP A 36 10.22 -9.76 1.62
C ASP A 36 10.48 -8.27 1.93
N TYR A 37 10.52 -7.42 0.90
CA TYR A 37 10.71 -5.98 0.95
C TYR A 37 9.73 -5.26 0.02
N PHE A 38 9.60 -3.94 0.18
CA PHE A 38 8.83 -3.07 -0.70
C PHE A 38 9.60 -2.75 -1.98
N VAL A 39 8.98 -2.99 -3.13
CA VAL A 39 9.50 -2.53 -4.41
C VAL A 39 9.02 -1.10 -4.63
N CYS A 40 9.95 -0.17 -4.53
CA CYS A 40 9.69 1.26 -4.39
C CYS A 40 10.13 2.08 -5.63
N PRO A 41 9.40 3.17 -5.97
CA PRO A 41 9.85 4.19 -6.90
C PRO A 41 11.19 4.81 -6.49
N ILE A 42 11.91 5.41 -7.44
CA ILE A 42 13.28 5.91 -7.23
C ILE A 42 13.37 6.95 -6.10
N GLU A 43 12.37 7.82 -5.97
CA GLU A 43 12.36 8.85 -4.94
C GLU A 43 12.17 8.30 -3.52
N VAL A 44 11.50 7.15 -3.40
CA VAL A 44 11.35 6.44 -2.12
C VAL A 44 12.64 5.67 -1.81
N ARG A 45 13.25 5.07 -2.83
CA ARG A 45 14.54 4.36 -2.69
C ARG A 45 15.67 5.30 -2.28
N ALA A 46 15.65 6.55 -2.74
CA ALA A 46 16.60 7.57 -2.31
C ALA A 46 16.55 7.87 -0.80
N VAL A 47 15.40 7.61 -0.14
CA VAL A 47 15.19 7.87 1.29
C VAL A 47 15.36 6.60 2.14
N TYR A 48 14.83 5.46 1.68
CA TYR A 48 14.76 4.22 2.44
C TYR A 48 15.70 3.09 1.94
N GLY A 49 16.46 3.33 0.87
CA GLY A 49 17.28 2.32 0.20
C GLY A 49 16.52 1.48 -0.83
N ASP A 50 17.21 0.55 -1.50
CA ASP A 50 16.63 -0.21 -2.62
C ASP A 50 15.63 -1.29 -2.21
N LYS A 51 15.83 -1.91 -1.03
CA LYS A 51 15.02 -3.03 -0.53
C LYS A 51 14.48 -2.78 0.88
N PRO A 52 13.73 -1.70 1.11
CA PRO A 52 13.23 -1.39 2.45
C PRO A 52 12.16 -2.40 2.87
N LYS A 53 12.28 -2.93 4.09
CA LYS A 53 11.25 -3.78 4.71
C LYS A 53 10.23 -2.99 5.54
N THR A 54 10.58 -1.74 5.84
CA THR A 54 9.81 -0.81 6.67
C THR A 54 9.74 0.55 6.00
N LEU A 55 8.56 1.18 6.03
CA LEU A 55 8.33 2.54 5.56
C LEU A 55 7.66 3.35 6.67
N GLN A 56 8.16 4.56 6.95
CA GLN A 56 7.43 5.51 7.79
C GLN A 56 6.44 6.26 6.91
N ILE A 57 5.16 6.14 7.24
CA ILE A 57 4.06 6.68 6.42
C ILE A 57 3.17 7.61 7.25
N ALA A 58 2.34 8.37 6.56
CA ALA A 58 1.26 9.15 7.17
C ALA A 58 0.02 9.12 6.28
N PHE A 59 -1.16 9.24 6.88
CA PHE A 59 -2.41 9.32 6.12
C PHE A 59 -2.74 10.75 5.72
N HIS A 60 -3.44 10.91 4.61
CA HIS A 60 -3.87 12.21 4.09
C HIS A 60 -5.27 12.62 4.59
N SER A 61 -6.00 11.70 5.21
CA SER A 61 -7.39 11.88 5.65
C SER A 61 -7.68 11.01 6.88
N ASP A 62 -8.68 11.41 7.65
CA ASP A 62 -9.25 10.62 8.75
C ASP A 62 -10.30 9.61 8.25
N ASN A 63 -10.73 9.76 7.00
CA ASN A 63 -11.74 8.92 6.36
C ASN A 63 -11.13 7.61 5.82
N LEU A 64 -11.63 6.47 6.32
CA LEU A 64 -11.19 5.13 5.91
C LEU A 64 -11.43 4.84 4.43
N GLU A 65 -12.51 5.35 3.84
CA GLU A 65 -12.81 5.15 2.42
C GLU A 65 -11.81 5.87 1.49
N GLU A 66 -11.13 6.90 2.01
CA GLU A 66 -10.10 7.64 1.27
C GLU A 66 -8.72 6.99 1.45
N VAL A 67 -8.42 6.46 2.64
CA VAL A 67 -7.08 5.94 2.96
C VAL A 67 -6.92 4.44 2.75
N PHE A 68 -7.96 3.64 3.00
CA PHE A 68 -7.90 2.18 2.85
C PHE A 68 -9.24 1.56 2.43
N PRO A 69 -9.82 1.97 1.28
CA PRO A 69 -11.02 1.34 0.74
C PRO A 69 -10.80 -0.15 0.46
N GLN A 70 -11.74 -0.96 0.92
CA GLN A 70 -11.72 -2.41 0.80
C GLN A 70 -12.98 -2.89 0.10
N TYR A 71 -12.82 -3.52 -1.06
CA TYR A 71 -13.94 -3.99 -1.85
C TYR A 71 -13.63 -5.34 -2.49
N TYR A 72 -14.67 -6.13 -2.73
CA TYR A 72 -14.62 -7.22 -3.68
C TYR A 72 -14.53 -6.65 -5.09
N LYS A 73 -13.53 -7.07 -5.85
CA LYS A 73 -13.28 -6.58 -7.21
C LYS A 73 -13.07 -7.74 -8.17
N ARG A 74 -13.67 -7.60 -9.35
CA ARG A 74 -13.49 -8.47 -10.50
C ARG A 74 -12.99 -7.64 -11.68
N TYR A 75 -11.92 -8.09 -12.31
CA TYR A 75 -11.35 -7.46 -13.49
C TYR A 75 -11.54 -8.36 -14.72
N GLY A 76 -11.99 -7.77 -15.82
CA GLY A 76 -12.04 -8.39 -17.13
C GLY A 76 -10.67 -8.38 -17.81
N LYS A 77 -10.49 -9.21 -18.85
CA LYS A 77 -9.22 -9.30 -19.57
C LYS A 77 -8.86 -8.01 -20.33
N SER A 78 -9.85 -7.32 -20.88
CA SER A 78 -9.69 -6.10 -21.69
C SER A 78 -10.51 -4.91 -21.18
N THR A 79 -11.64 -5.18 -20.51
CA THR A 79 -12.60 -4.16 -20.08
C THR A 79 -12.21 -3.44 -18.78
N GLY A 80 -11.16 -3.87 -18.09
CA GLY A 80 -10.78 -3.30 -16.79
C GLY A 80 -11.69 -3.79 -15.66
N LEU A 81 -12.14 -2.89 -14.79
CA LEU A 81 -12.98 -3.24 -13.65
C LEU A 81 -14.38 -3.65 -14.14
N VAL A 82 -14.78 -4.89 -13.90
CA VAL A 82 -16.07 -5.45 -14.34
C VAL A 82 -17.07 -5.50 -13.19
N CYS A 83 -16.61 -5.62 -11.95
CA CYS A 83 -17.50 -5.53 -10.81
C CYS A 83 -16.76 -5.04 -9.56
N LYS A 84 -17.44 -4.21 -8.76
CA LYS A 84 -16.99 -3.72 -7.46
C LYS A 84 -18.14 -3.80 -6.47
N GLY A 85 -17.95 -4.49 -5.35
CA GLY A 85 -18.96 -4.58 -4.29
C GLY A 85 -18.35 -4.65 -2.89
N ASP A 86 -19.19 -4.43 -1.90
CA ASP A 86 -18.84 -4.40 -0.47
C ASP A 86 -19.21 -5.69 0.28
N GLY A 87 -19.86 -6.64 -0.40
CA GLY A 87 -20.39 -7.86 0.20
C GLY A 87 -21.85 -7.77 0.61
N VAL A 88 -22.54 -6.67 0.25
CA VAL A 88 -23.99 -6.50 0.31
C VAL A 88 -24.51 -6.06 -1.07
N VAL A 89 -23.91 -5.02 -1.64
CA VAL A 89 -24.23 -4.48 -2.97
C VAL A 89 -23.00 -4.42 -3.86
N ALA A 90 -23.20 -4.58 -5.17
CA ALA A 90 -22.14 -4.47 -6.15
C ALA A 90 -22.61 -3.73 -7.40
N ASN A 91 -21.73 -2.88 -7.93
CA ASN A 91 -21.88 -2.32 -9.26
C ASN A 91 -21.12 -3.23 -10.24
N CYS A 92 -21.86 -3.90 -11.10
CA CYS A 92 -21.33 -4.84 -12.10
C CYS A 92 -21.68 -4.36 -13.51
N ILE A 93 -20.77 -4.55 -14.47
CA ILE A 93 -21.08 -4.32 -15.90
C ILE A 93 -22.08 -5.38 -16.35
N ASN A 94 -23.22 -4.94 -16.86
CA ASN A 94 -24.16 -5.79 -17.58
C ASN A 94 -23.60 -6.07 -18.99
N PRO A 95 -23.41 -7.34 -19.38
CA PRO A 95 -22.82 -7.69 -20.67
C PRO A 95 -23.69 -7.30 -21.87
N ASP A 96 -25.00 -7.15 -21.70
CA ASP A 96 -25.94 -6.83 -22.77
C ASP A 96 -26.03 -5.33 -23.03
N THR A 97 -26.01 -4.51 -21.97
CA THR A 97 -26.09 -3.04 -22.06
C THR A 97 -24.71 -2.38 -22.07
N GLY A 98 -23.69 -3.03 -21.51
CA GLY A 98 -22.36 -2.46 -21.31
C GLY A 98 -22.28 -1.44 -20.17
N GLU A 99 -23.39 -1.19 -19.47
CA GLU A 99 -23.49 -0.21 -18.38
C GLU A 99 -23.29 -0.88 -17.02
N PHE A 100 -22.94 -0.08 -16.01
CA PHE A 100 -22.87 -0.56 -14.62
C PHE A 100 -24.27 -0.57 -14.01
N GLU A 101 -24.68 -1.74 -13.54
CA GLU A 101 -25.93 -1.95 -12.83
C GLU A 101 -25.64 -2.42 -11.40
N GLU A 102 -26.48 -1.96 -10.46
CA GLU A 102 -26.42 -2.37 -9.07
C GLU A 102 -27.10 -3.75 -8.92
N ILE A 103 -26.36 -4.69 -8.33
CA ILE A 103 -26.81 -6.05 -8.04
C ILE A 103 -26.48 -6.43 -6.60
N GLU A 104 -27.12 -7.48 -6.10
CA GLU A 104 -26.76 -8.07 -4.81
C GLU A 104 -25.34 -8.67 -4.84
N CYS A 105 -24.53 -8.33 -3.84
CA CYS A 105 -23.19 -8.87 -3.68
C CYS A 105 -23.16 -9.96 -2.61
N LEU A 106 -23.03 -11.21 -3.01
CA LEU A 106 -22.93 -12.35 -2.08
C LEU A 106 -21.53 -12.50 -1.43
N GLY A 107 -20.64 -11.52 -1.60
CA GLY A 107 -19.28 -11.53 -1.01
C GLY A 107 -18.52 -12.83 -1.31
N ARG A 108 -18.16 -13.58 -0.26
CA ARG A 108 -17.44 -14.87 -0.36
C ARG A 108 -18.27 -16.00 -0.95
N ASP A 109 -19.60 -15.90 -0.85
CA ASP A 109 -20.50 -16.92 -1.37
C ASP A 109 -20.79 -16.78 -2.86
N CYS A 110 -20.38 -15.67 -3.46
CA CYS A 110 -20.47 -15.43 -4.89
C CYS A 110 -19.70 -16.49 -5.69
N ASP A 111 -20.33 -17.03 -6.75
CA ASP A 111 -19.71 -17.98 -7.67
C ASP A 111 -18.40 -17.49 -8.28
N TYR A 112 -18.31 -16.18 -8.55
CA TYR A 112 -17.08 -15.60 -9.10
C TYR A 112 -15.95 -15.53 -8.08
N TYR A 113 -16.27 -15.37 -6.79
CA TYR A 113 -15.29 -15.42 -5.72
C TYR A 113 -14.78 -16.85 -5.53
N LYS A 114 -15.69 -17.83 -5.46
CA LYS A 114 -15.37 -19.27 -5.35
C LYS A 114 -14.51 -19.79 -6.51
N LYS A 115 -14.64 -19.18 -7.71
CA LYS A 115 -13.86 -19.50 -8.91
C LYS A 115 -12.57 -18.66 -9.07
N ASP A 116 -12.13 -17.94 -8.03
CA ASP A 116 -10.94 -17.05 -8.04
C ASP A 116 -10.97 -15.91 -9.09
N LYS A 117 -12.16 -15.58 -9.62
CA LYS A 117 -12.35 -14.49 -10.58
C LYS A 117 -12.66 -13.15 -9.90
N CYS A 118 -13.08 -13.17 -8.64
CA CYS A 118 -13.31 -12.02 -7.79
C CYS A 118 -12.44 -12.12 -6.53
N LYS A 119 -11.84 -11.02 -6.08
CA LYS A 119 -10.98 -10.99 -4.89
C LYS A 119 -11.35 -9.84 -3.98
N ALA A 120 -11.20 -10.02 -2.67
CA ALA A 120 -11.18 -8.90 -1.74
C ALA A 120 -9.87 -8.13 -1.93
N ILE A 121 -9.95 -6.83 -2.20
CA ILE A 121 -8.79 -5.97 -2.45
C ILE A 121 -8.88 -4.75 -1.55
N GLY A 122 -7.85 -4.57 -0.73
CA GLY A 122 -7.58 -3.32 -0.03
C GLY A 122 -6.63 -2.46 -0.86
N ASN A 123 -7.00 -1.21 -1.08
CA ASN A 123 -6.13 -0.21 -1.72
C ASN A 123 -5.70 0.81 -0.67
N LEU A 124 -4.47 0.71 -0.20
CA LEU A 124 -3.92 1.60 0.82
C LEU A 124 -3.29 2.83 0.15
N TYR A 125 -3.72 4.03 0.57
CA TYR A 125 -3.23 5.31 0.10
C TYR A 125 -2.57 6.09 1.24
N PHE A 126 -1.30 6.42 1.08
CA PHE A 126 -0.50 7.03 2.14
C PHE A 126 0.58 7.94 1.58
N MET A 127 1.01 8.88 2.39
CA MET A 127 2.21 9.68 2.16
C MET A 127 3.41 8.96 2.78
N ILE A 128 4.59 9.11 2.19
CA ILE A 128 5.83 8.53 2.72
C ILE A 128 6.65 9.66 3.35
N ARG A 129 7.02 9.49 4.62
CA ARG A 129 7.80 10.49 5.36
C ARG A 129 9.24 10.56 4.81
N GLY A 130 9.79 11.75 4.72
CA GLY A 130 11.12 12.01 4.15
C GLY A 130 11.15 12.18 2.63
N VAL A 131 10.09 11.81 1.91
CA VAL A 131 9.96 12.09 0.47
C VAL A 131 9.40 13.50 0.28
N LYS A 132 10.19 14.41 -0.27
CA LYS A 132 9.80 15.83 -0.49
C LYS A 132 8.87 16.02 -1.70
N ARG A 133 7.77 15.27 -1.76
CA ARG A 133 6.74 15.40 -2.79
C ARG A 133 5.35 15.36 -2.17
N PHE A 134 4.48 16.25 -2.62
CA PHE A 134 3.09 16.28 -2.15
C PHE A 134 2.22 15.33 -2.98
N GLY A 135 1.68 14.30 -2.34
CA GLY A 135 0.78 13.33 -2.96
C GLY A 135 0.83 11.98 -2.26
N VAL A 136 0.02 11.03 -2.74
CA VAL A 136 -0.10 9.69 -2.14
C VAL A 136 0.55 8.62 -2.99
N TYR A 137 1.14 7.64 -2.31
CA TYR A 137 1.51 6.35 -2.86
C TYR A 137 0.38 5.35 -2.64
N GLN A 138 0.21 4.45 -3.59
CA GLN A 138 -0.78 3.38 -3.52
C GLN A 138 -0.10 2.03 -3.30
N LEU A 139 -0.63 1.22 -2.38
CA LEU A 139 -0.28 -0.19 -2.24
C LEU A 139 -1.56 -1.03 -2.28
N ASP A 140 -1.57 -2.04 -3.14
CA ASP A 140 -2.72 -2.95 -3.26
C ASP A 140 -2.40 -4.30 -2.61
N THR A 141 -3.33 -4.82 -1.82
CA THR A 141 -3.22 -6.17 -1.26
C THR A 141 -4.54 -6.92 -1.39
N SER A 142 -4.46 -8.20 -1.74
CA SER A 142 -5.58 -9.14 -1.66
C SER A 142 -5.38 -10.18 -0.55
N SER A 143 -4.38 -10.00 0.31
CA SER A 143 -4.11 -10.90 1.43
C SER A 143 -5.05 -10.57 2.58
N TYR A 144 -5.84 -11.56 3.00
CA TYR A 144 -6.75 -11.41 4.13
C TYR A 144 -6.03 -10.97 5.41
N ASN A 145 -4.90 -11.61 5.73
CA ASN A 145 -4.11 -11.28 6.91
C ASN A 145 -3.56 -9.85 6.85
N SER A 146 -3.06 -9.42 5.69
CA SER A 146 -2.56 -8.04 5.52
C SER A 146 -3.67 -7.01 5.69
N ILE A 147 -4.86 -7.27 5.13
CA ILE A 147 -6.02 -6.39 5.29
C ILE A 147 -6.41 -6.27 6.77
N LEU A 148 -6.49 -7.40 7.49
CA LEU A 148 -6.80 -7.41 8.92
C LEU A 148 -5.75 -6.67 9.76
N ASN A 149 -4.46 -6.92 9.51
CA ASN A 149 -3.37 -6.29 10.24
C ASN A 149 -3.37 -4.77 10.06
N ILE A 150 -3.62 -4.29 8.83
CA ILE A 150 -3.75 -2.85 8.55
C ILE A 150 -4.97 -2.28 9.27
N ASN A 151 -6.13 -2.94 9.19
CA ASN A 151 -7.35 -2.49 9.88
C ASN A 151 -7.14 -2.41 11.40
N GLY A 152 -6.50 -3.41 12.01
CA GLY A 152 -6.18 -3.42 13.43
C GLY A 152 -5.24 -2.27 13.83
N GLY A 153 -4.21 -1.99 13.02
CA GLY A 153 -3.31 -0.85 13.22
C GLY A 153 -4.04 0.49 13.17
N ILE A 154 -4.94 0.66 12.20
CA ILE A 154 -5.76 1.89 12.09
C ILE A 154 -6.72 2.01 13.27
N GLU A 155 -7.42 0.93 13.64
CA GLU A 155 -8.37 0.94 14.75
C GLU A 155 -7.68 1.28 16.08
N TYR A 156 -6.51 0.69 16.33
CA TYR A 156 -5.72 1.00 17.51
C TYR A 156 -5.29 2.47 17.55
N ALA A 157 -4.79 3.00 16.44
CA ALA A 157 -4.41 4.40 16.35
C ALA A 157 -5.62 5.32 16.58
N LYS A 158 -6.79 5.04 15.98
CA LYS A 158 -8.02 5.81 16.22
C LYS A 158 -8.40 5.85 17.70
N LYS A 159 -8.26 4.73 18.42
CA LYS A 159 -8.54 4.67 19.87
C LYS A 159 -7.58 5.57 20.66
N LEU A 160 -6.29 5.60 20.29
CA LEU A 160 -5.28 6.41 20.94
C LEU A 160 -5.46 7.92 20.68
N THR A 161 -5.90 8.28 19.48
CA THR A 161 -5.88 9.66 18.96
C THR A 161 -7.27 10.31 18.94
N ASN A 162 -8.26 9.65 19.53
CA ASN A 162 -9.67 10.03 19.51
C ASN A 162 -10.21 10.24 18.07
N GLY A 163 -9.86 9.32 17.17
CA GLY A 163 -10.35 9.26 15.79
C GLY A 163 -9.45 9.92 14.74
N ARG A 164 -8.37 10.60 15.14
CA ARG A 164 -7.44 11.28 14.21
C ARG A 164 -6.45 10.29 13.59
N LEU A 165 -6.21 10.39 12.29
CA LEU A 165 -5.27 9.59 11.51
C LEU A 165 -4.42 10.45 10.59
N ALA A 166 -5.02 11.48 10.00
CA ALA A 166 -4.36 12.37 9.06
C ALA A 166 -3.10 12.96 9.68
N THR A 167 -2.01 12.96 8.91
CA THR A 167 -0.68 13.50 9.27
C THR A 167 0.04 12.80 10.43
N LEU A 168 -0.57 11.81 11.08
CA LEU A 168 0.07 11.07 12.16
C LEU A 168 1.08 10.05 11.60
N PRO A 169 2.19 9.80 12.33
CA PRO A 169 3.23 8.90 11.89
C PRO A 169 2.85 7.43 12.15
N PHE A 170 2.91 6.63 11.10
CA PHE A 170 2.73 5.18 11.15
C PHE A 170 3.97 4.48 10.60
N ILE A 171 4.13 3.22 10.98
CA ILE A 171 5.15 2.32 10.49
C ILE A 171 4.43 1.22 9.69
N LEU A 172 4.77 1.11 8.42
CA LEU A 172 4.27 0.05 7.53
C LEU A 172 5.40 -0.93 7.24
N GLU A 173 5.20 -2.20 7.57
CA GLU A 173 6.24 -3.22 7.49
C GLU A 173 5.80 -4.46 6.73
N VAL A 174 6.76 -5.12 6.09
CA VAL A 174 6.61 -6.47 5.52
C VAL A 174 7.21 -7.46 6.52
N ARG A 175 6.38 -8.25 7.19
CA ARG A 175 6.82 -9.27 8.16
C ARG A 175 6.53 -10.69 7.66
N PRO A 176 7.41 -11.66 7.93
CA PRO A 176 7.10 -13.07 7.71
C PRO A 176 6.02 -13.51 8.71
N GLN A 177 5.01 -14.21 8.22
CA GLN A 177 3.99 -14.85 9.04
C GLN A 177 3.87 -16.32 8.61
N GLU A 178 4.00 -17.22 9.57
CA GLU A 178 3.69 -18.63 9.35
C GLU A 178 2.17 -18.79 9.23
N VAL A 179 1.74 -19.27 8.07
CA VAL A 179 0.36 -19.65 7.83
C VAL A 179 0.29 -21.14 7.58
N ASN A 180 -0.85 -21.73 7.88
CA ASN A 180 -1.10 -23.14 7.67
C ASN A 180 -2.27 -23.36 6.67
N PRO A 181 -2.14 -22.93 5.41
CA PRO A 181 -3.13 -23.25 4.39
C PRO A 181 -3.15 -24.77 4.18
N GLU A 182 -4.32 -25.38 4.41
CA GLU A 182 -4.57 -26.79 4.11
C GLU A 182 -3.65 -27.78 4.84
N GLY A 183 -3.16 -27.43 6.05
CA GLY A 183 -2.34 -28.33 6.87
C GLY A 183 -0.84 -28.32 6.55
N LYS A 184 -0.39 -27.49 5.59
CA LYS A 184 1.03 -27.27 5.29
C LYS A 184 1.51 -25.92 5.82
N LYS A 185 2.54 -25.94 6.67
CA LYS A 185 3.24 -24.73 7.10
C LYS A 185 3.89 -24.03 5.90
N LYS A 186 3.56 -22.77 5.70
CA LYS A 186 4.14 -21.90 4.67
C LYS A 186 4.39 -20.53 5.28
N THR A 187 5.60 -20.02 5.13
CA THR A 187 5.90 -18.63 5.46
C THR A 187 5.42 -17.73 4.34
N VAL A 188 4.55 -16.76 4.67
CA VAL A 188 4.09 -15.72 3.75
C VAL A 188 4.45 -14.36 4.31
N TYR A 189 4.79 -13.43 3.42
CA TYR A 189 5.07 -12.06 3.82
C TYR A 189 3.79 -11.24 3.81
N VAL A 190 3.45 -10.66 4.96
CA VAL A 190 2.23 -9.89 5.19
C VAL A 190 2.58 -8.46 5.59
N LEU A 191 1.67 -7.54 5.30
CA LEU A 191 1.75 -6.18 5.79
C LEU A 191 1.35 -6.10 7.25
N HIS A 192 2.08 -5.29 8.02
CA HIS A 192 1.71 -4.83 9.34
C HIS A 192 1.73 -3.31 9.35
N LEU A 193 0.72 -2.72 9.98
CA LEU A 193 0.66 -1.29 10.23
C LEU A 193 0.67 -1.07 11.74
N GLU A 194 1.60 -0.26 12.22
CA GLU A 194 1.73 0.10 13.63
C GLU A 194 1.77 1.62 13.79
N ALA A 195 1.22 2.12 14.89
CA ALA A 195 1.37 3.51 15.28
C ALA A 195 2.80 3.72 15.82
N ASP A 196 3.52 4.73 15.32
CA ASP A 196 4.77 5.17 15.96
C ASP A 196 4.41 5.97 17.21
N ILE A 197 4.12 5.29 18.33
CA ILE A 197 3.58 5.92 19.54
C ILE A 197 4.44 7.13 19.99
N PRO A 198 5.79 7.03 20.09
CA PRO A 198 6.61 8.17 20.48
C PRO A 198 6.46 9.38 19.55
N LYS A 199 6.54 9.17 18.22
CA LYS A 199 6.40 10.28 17.26
C LYS A 199 4.97 10.78 17.17
N MET A 200 3.99 9.91 17.38
CA MET A 200 2.57 10.23 17.33
C MET A 200 2.16 11.09 18.52
N MET A 201 2.58 10.74 19.74
CA MET A 201 2.36 11.59 20.92
C MET A 201 2.98 12.97 20.71
N LYS A 202 4.23 13.01 20.22
CA LYS A 202 4.88 14.28 19.89
C LYS A 202 4.11 15.07 18.82
N ALA A 203 3.60 14.42 17.78
CA ALA A 203 2.83 15.07 16.72
C ALA A 203 1.47 15.59 17.21
N LEU A 204 0.84 14.92 18.19
CA LEU A 204 -0.40 15.39 18.82
C LEU A 204 -0.18 16.65 19.67
N ASP A 205 0.98 16.76 20.32
CA ASP A 205 1.37 17.92 21.14
C ASP A 205 1.95 19.08 20.32
N SER A 206 2.33 18.83 19.06
CA SER A 206 2.99 19.81 18.18
C SER A 206 2.00 20.64 17.37
N LYS A 207 2.39 21.86 16.98
CA LYS A 207 1.60 22.66 16.03
C LYS A 207 1.69 22.03 14.63
N PRO A 208 0.70 22.19 13.74
CA PRO A 208 0.68 21.56 12.41
C PRO A 208 1.92 21.83 11.55
N GLN A 209 2.52 23.00 11.74
CA GLN A 209 3.74 23.45 11.04
C GLN A 209 5.02 22.69 11.45
N ASP A 210 5.03 22.06 12.63
CA ASP A 210 6.20 21.34 13.17
C ASP A 210 6.20 19.85 12.78
N ILE A 211 5.08 19.33 12.25
CA ILE A 211 4.93 17.91 11.84
C ILE A 211 5.86 17.59 10.66
N LEU A 212 6.01 18.51 9.72
CA LEU A 212 6.88 18.38 8.55
C LEU A 212 8.38 18.36 8.93
N SER A 213 8.72 18.85 10.13
CA SER A 213 10.09 18.93 10.65
C SER A 213 10.54 17.64 11.35
N LEU A 214 9.60 16.73 11.65
CA LEU A 214 9.88 15.45 12.31
C LEU A 214 10.36 14.36 11.33
N ASP A 215 10.55 14.71 10.05
CA ASP A 215 10.57 13.82 8.88
C ASP A 215 11.96 13.32 8.45
N SER A 216 12.99 13.38 9.30
CA SER A 216 14.17 12.55 9.03
C SER A 216 13.85 11.13 9.45
N PRO A 217 13.66 10.15 8.53
CA PRO A 217 13.61 8.77 8.94
C PRO A 217 14.91 8.47 9.67
N ASP A 218 14.81 7.90 10.87
CA ASP A 218 15.95 7.28 11.52
C ASP A 218 16.53 6.32 10.48
N LYS A 219 17.78 6.56 10.06
CA LYS A 219 18.46 5.65 9.14
C LYS A 219 18.28 4.26 9.74
N PRO A 220 17.75 3.27 9.00
CA PRO A 220 17.69 1.93 9.53
C PRO A 220 19.11 1.55 9.96
N GLU A 221 19.29 1.18 11.23
CA GLU A 221 20.51 0.51 11.64
C GLU A 221 20.64 -0.69 10.71
N VAL A 222 21.74 -0.73 9.97
CA VAL A 222 22.09 -1.89 9.16
C VAL A 222 22.39 -2.98 10.18
N VAL A 223 21.39 -3.79 10.51
CA VAL A 223 21.63 -5.00 11.28
C VAL A 223 22.30 -5.95 10.32
N ASP A 224 23.61 -6.15 10.52
CA ASP A 224 24.39 -7.16 9.83
C ASP A 224 23.80 -8.52 10.16
N ILE A 225 22.89 -8.99 9.31
CA ILE A 225 22.42 -10.37 9.34
C ILE A 225 23.46 -11.17 8.57
N GLU A 226 24.15 -12.08 9.26
CA GLU A 226 25.14 -12.98 8.67
C GLU A 226 24.61 -13.61 7.37
N GLU A 227 25.36 -13.42 6.30
CA GLU A 227 25.09 -13.90 4.94
C GLU A 227 25.12 -15.43 4.91
N ASP A 228 23.95 -16.06 5.02
CA ASP A 228 23.79 -17.44 4.53
C ASP A 228 23.73 -17.43 3.00
N LEU A 229 24.92 -17.70 2.46
CA LEU A 229 25.28 -18.06 1.10
C LEU A 229 24.16 -18.78 0.33
N HIS A 230 23.60 -18.09 -0.67
CA HIS A 230 23.21 -18.74 -1.91
C HIS A 230 23.82 -18.01 -3.10
N GLU A 231 24.83 -18.65 -3.67
CA GLU A 231 25.55 -18.27 -4.88
C GLU A 231 24.60 -18.07 -6.08
N ASN A 232 24.92 -17.01 -6.83
CA ASN A 232 24.64 -16.80 -8.25
C ASN A 232 23.19 -16.57 -8.68
N SER A 233 22.80 -15.29 -8.74
CA SER A 233 22.42 -14.72 -10.03
C SER A 233 22.63 -13.21 -10.05
N LEU A 234 23.60 -12.79 -10.85
CA LEU A 234 23.81 -11.42 -11.30
C LEU A 234 22.50 -10.88 -11.87
N ILE A 235 21.94 -9.84 -11.25
CA ILE A 235 20.94 -8.98 -11.88
C ILE A 235 21.60 -7.61 -11.98
N GLU A 236 21.99 -7.27 -13.20
CA GLU A 236 22.41 -5.94 -13.60
C GLU A 236 21.28 -4.96 -13.23
N SER A 237 21.46 -4.24 -12.12
CA SER A 237 20.78 -2.98 -11.91
C SER A 237 21.32 -2.02 -12.98
N MET A 238 20.42 -1.45 -13.79
CA MET A 238 20.82 -0.35 -14.65
C MET A 238 21.36 0.78 -13.75
N PRO A 239 22.62 1.23 -13.94
CA PRO A 239 23.18 2.29 -13.12
C PRO A 239 22.57 3.63 -13.55
N VAL A 240 21.71 4.19 -12.72
CA VAL A 240 21.38 5.62 -12.78
C VAL A 240 22.48 6.34 -12.02
N THR A 241 23.20 7.24 -12.69
CA THR A 241 24.38 7.89 -12.11
C THR A 241 23.98 8.89 -11.03
N ILE A 242 24.79 8.99 -9.97
CA ILE A 242 24.60 9.88 -8.81
C ILE A 242 24.37 11.35 -9.22
N ASP A 243 24.88 11.75 -10.39
CA ASP A 243 24.72 13.11 -10.92
C ASP A 243 23.30 13.41 -11.43
N GLU A 244 22.54 12.42 -11.91
CA GLU A 244 21.13 12.61 -12.33
C GLU A 244 20.19 12.80 -11.12
N LEU A 245 20.59 12.30 -9.94
CA LEU A 245 19.84 12.47 -8.69
C LEU A 245 20.03 13.87 -8.08
N LYS A 246 21.17 14.54 -8.35
CA LYS A 246 21.46 15.89 -7.84
C LYS A 246 20.67 16.98 -8.58
N ASP A 247 20.40 16.80 -9.86
CA ASP A 247 19.64 17.79 -10.66
C ASP A 247 18.16 17.88 -10.28
N MET A 248 17.59 16.83 -9.69
CA MET A 248 16.18 16.81 -9.26
C MET A 248 15.90 17.58 -7.96
N TRP A 249 16.93 17.94 -7.19
CA TRP A 249 16.80 18.57 -5.88
C TRP A 249 17.36 20.00 -5.82
N THR A 250 17.75 20.56 -6.97
CA THR A 250 18.33 21.91 -7.08
C THR A 250 17.50 22.86 -7.96
N LYS A 251 16.17 22.85 -7.80
CA LYS A 251 15.27 23.94 -8.23
C LYS A 251 14.20 24.21 -7.18
#